data_AF-A0A956FXE4-F1
#
_entry.id   AF-A0A956FXE4-F1
#
_cell.length_a   1.000
_cell.length_b   1.000
_cell.length_c   1.000
_cell.angle_alpha   90.00
_cell.angle_beta   90.00
_cell.angle_gamma   90.00
#
_symmetry.space_group_name_H-M   'P 1'
#
loop_
_entity.id
_entity.type
_entity.pdbx_description
1 polymer ?
#
loop_
_entity_poly.entity_id
_entity_poly.type
_entity_poly.pdbx_seq_one_letter_code
_entity_poly.pdbx_strand_id
1 'polypeptide(L)'
;MASDPRRQALVDHLRAVVVEGGDYNRLIVSHGDVYLQFIGSRGGDAIDCEAVTNRFLPAAAQLTPKREQELTTRGFTSRRKRRNLVRRVPCADADALPAIADETLELLARAYGVDADAQLRFDLLLGDAEPTANVELLRAMKKLARLRDMPSRQAVYRGLLASELLLVLDPDSDDAPHVVERLQGLPVYAAFTDWDALRLWEPRGWPYRVIAGHQLFPLADDQRIASLMINPRGDIGGELLMNELRGLAAAARRRRD
;
A
#
# COMPACT_ATOMS: atom_id res chain seq x y z
N MET A 1 -10.77 -17.44 -33.61
CA MET A 1 -11.30 -16.63 -32.51
C MET A 1 -10.27 -15.56 -32.20
N ALA A 2 -10.65 -14.28 -32.16
CA ALA A 2 -9.71 -13.24 -31.76
C ALA A 2 -9.29 -13.45 -30.30
N SER A 3 -8.00 -13.32 -30.02
CA SER A 3 -7.45 -13.33 -28.66
C SER A 3 -8.11 -12.19 -27.86
N ASP A 4 -8.63 -12.45 -26.65
CA ASP A 4 -9.14 -11.38 -25.77
C ASP A 4 -7.98 -10.41 -25.45
N PRO A 5 -8.04 -9.14 -25.87
CA PRO A 5 -6.95 -8.21 -25.69
C PRO A 5 -6.61 -7.98 -24.20
N ARG A 6 -7.58 -8.11 -23.29
CA ARG A 6 -7.35 -7.96 -21.84
C ARG A 6 -6.55 -9.14 -21.29
N ARG A 7 -6.84 -10.35 -21.78
CA ARG A 7 -6.08 -11.56 -21.43
C ARG A 7 -4.63 -11.40 -21.87
N GLN A 8 -4.40 -10.97 -23.10
CA GLN A 8 -3.05 -10.77 -23.61
C GLN A 8 -2.30 -9.72 -22.80
N ALA A 9 -2.93 -8.56 -22.54
CA ALA A 9 -2.35 -7.53 -21.69
C ALA A 9 -1.99 -8.07 -20.29
N LEU A 10 -2.88 -8.83 -19.65
CA LEU A 10 -2.61 -9.41 -18.34
C LEU A 10 -1.42 -10.38 -18.36
N VAL A 11 -1.32 -11.25 -19.38
CA VAL A 11 -0.17 -12.16 -19.55
C VAL A 11 1.13 -11.37 -19.68
N ASP A 12 1.15 -10.31 -20.49
CA ASP A 12 2.34 -9.51 -20.71
C ASP A 12 2.79 -8.78 -19.44
N HIS A 13 1.86 -8.22 -18.66
CA HIS A 13 2.18 -7.60 -17.37
C HIS A 13 2.63 -8.62 -16.31
N LEU A 14 1.98 -9.80 -16.23
CA LEU A 14 2.41 -10.88 -15.35
C LEU A 14 3.82 -11.37 -15.71
N ARG A 15 4.16 -11.41 -17.00
CA ARG A 15 5.51 -11.71 -17.46
C ARG A 15 6.50 -10.64 -17.00
N ALA A 16 6.16 -9.36 -17.16
CA ALA A 16 7.02 -8.27 -16.69
C ALA A 16 7.28 -8.38 -15.17
N VAL A 17 6.28 -8.76 -14.37
CA VAL A 17 6.44 -8.99 -12.91
C VAL A 17 7.50 -10.03 -12.57
N VAL A 18 7.73 -11.05 -13.41
CA VAL A 18 8.69 -12.14 -13.11
C VAL A 18 9.96 -12.09 -13.96
N VAL A 19 10.01 -11.29 -15.02
CA VAL A 19 11.18 -11.19 -15.91
C VAL A 19 11.91 -9.84 -15.79
N GLU A 20 11.21 -8.77 -15.43
CA GLU A 20 11.75 -7.41 -15.37
C GLU A 20 11.91 -6.95 -13.91
N GLY A 21 12.41 -5.72 -13.71
CA GLY A 21 12.52 -5.11 -12.37
C GLY A 21 13.42 -5.87 -11.38
N GLY A 22 13.00 -5.90 -10.12
CA GLY A 22 13.78 -6.39 -8.97
C GLY A 22 13.04 -7.44 -8.13
N ASP A 23 13.32 -7.48 -6.83
CA ASP A 23 12.77 -8.49 -5.93
C ASP A 23 11.33 -8.21 -5.48
N TYR A 24 10.71 -7.13 -5.98
CA TYR A 24 9.41 -6.68 -5.50
C TYR A 24 8.55 -6.00 -6.57
N ASN A 25 8.40 -6.67 -7.70
CA ASN A 25 7.54 -6.21 -8.79
C ASN A 25 6.07 -6.42 -8.43
N ARG A 26 5.22 -5.50 -8.91
CA ARG A 26 3.80 -5.49 -8.61
C ARG A 26 2.98 -5.15 -9.84
N LEU A 27 1.90 -5.91 -10.03
CA LEU A 27 0.82 -5.57 -10.94
C LEU A 27 -0.49 -5.44 -10.16
N ILE A 28 -1.23 -4.37 -10.40
CA ILE A 28 -2.59 -4.21 -9.91
C ILE A 28 -3.54 -4.20 -11.11
N VAL A 29 -4.54 -5.07 -11.06
CA VAL A 29 -5.60 -5.18 -12.07
C VAL A 29 -6.88 -4.71 -11.41
N SER A 30 -7.52 -3.68 -11.95
CA SER A 30 -8.69 -3.07 -11.31
C SER A 30 -9.82 -2.70 -12.28
N HIS A 31 -11.04 -2.64 -11.73
CA HIS A 31 -12.24 -2.12 -12.36
C HIS A 31 -13.15 -1.51 -11.29
N GLY A 32 -13.36 -0.19 -11.33
CA GLY A 32 -14.07 0.52 -10.27
C GLY A 32 -13.39 0.36 -8.90
N ASP A 33 -14.13 -0.14 -7.92
CA ASP A 33 -13.64 -0.41 -6.56
C ASP A 33 -12.99 -1.78 -6.39
N VAL A 34 -13.09 -2.64 -7.40
CA VAL A 34 -12.57 -4.00 -7.37
C VAL A 34 -11.13 -4.02 -7.87
N TYR A 35 -10.27 -4.76 -7.17
CA TYR A 35 -8.90 -4.99 -7.62
C TYR A 35 -8.38 -6.38 -7.23
N LEU A 36 -7.45 -6.88 -8.05
CA LEU A 36 -6.50 -7.94 -7.70
C LEU A 36 -5.09 -7.38 -7.79
N GLN A 37 -4.22 -7.89 -6.93
CA GLN A 37 -2.81 -7.53 -6.94
C GLN A 37 -1.94 -8.77 -7.07
N PHE A 38 -0.89 -8.65 -7.86
CA PHE A 38 0.12 -9.68 -8.09
C PHE A 38 1.46 -9.13 -7.66
N ILE A 39 2.19 -9.90 -6.86
CA ILE A 39 3.49 -9.53 -6.32
C ILE A 39 4.45 -10.67 -6.65
N GLY A 40 5.56 -10.33 -7.31
CA GLY A 40 6.57 -11.30 -7.70
C GLY A 40 7.96 -10.68 -7.67
N SER A 41 8.96 -11.51 -7.92
CA SER A 41 10.36 -11.11 -8.04
C SER A 41 10.89 -11.54 -9.40
N ARG A 42 11.87 -10.81 -9.92
CA ARG A 42 12.60 -11.22 -11.12
C ARG A 42 13.23 -12.61 -10.92
N GLY A 43 12.92 -13.55 -11.81
CA GLY A 43 13.36 -14.94 -11.73
C GLY A 43 12.66 -15.77 -10.64
N GLY A 44 11.63 -15.23 -9.99
CA GLY A 44 10.81 -15.95 -9.01
C GLY A 44 9.99 -17.06 -9.67
N ASP A 45 9.78 -18.15 -8.94
CA ASP A 45 9.00 -19.32 -9.37
C ASP A 45 7.53 -19.27 -8.94
N ALA A 46 7.13 -18.22 -8.24
CA ALA A 46 5.77 -18.01 -7.77
C ALA A 46 5.39 -16.53 -7.67
N ILE A 47 4.11 -16.26 -7.84
CA ILE A 47 3.48 -14.94 -7.65
C ILE A 47 2.55 -15.03 -6.44
N ASP A 48 2.66 -14.07 -5.52
CA ASP A 48 1.64 -13.86 -4.48
C ASP A 48 0.50 -13.02 -5.08
N CYS A 49 -0.70 -13.59 -5.12
CA CYS A 49 -1.92 -12.96 -5.58
C CYS A 49 -2.77 -12.55 -4.38
N GLU A 50 -3.24 -11.30 -4.36
CA GLU A 50 -4.15 -10.76 -3.37
C GLU A 50 -5.47 -10.33 -4.00
N ALA A 51 -6.58 -10.76 -3.41
CA ALA A 51 -7.94 -10.39 -3.81
C ALA A 51 -8.57 -9.47 -2.76
N VAL A 52 -9.18 -8.37 -3.21
CA VAL A 52 -9.86 -7.39 -2.34
C VAL A 52 -10.99 -8.05 -1.52
N THR A 53 -11.20 -7.58 -0.29
CA THR A 53 -12.27 -8.07 0.58
C THR A 53 -13.32 -6.98 0.84
N ASN A 54 -14.46 -7.39 1.41
CA ASN A 54 -15.53 -6.49 1.89
C ASN A 54 -15.07 -5.37 2.82
N ARG A 55 -13.87 -5.49 3.40
CA ARG A 55 -13.26 -4.45 4.22
C ARG A 55 -12.91 -3.18 3.43
N PHE A 56 -12.60 -3.31 2.15
CA PHE A 56 -12.20 -2.20 1.29
C PHE A 56 -13.25 -1.84 0.24
N LEU A 57 -14.24 -2.73 0.02
CA LEU A 57 -15.31 -2.49 -0.94
C LEU A 57 -16.40 -1.59 -0.33
N PRO A 58 -16.90 -0.59 -1.07
CA PRO A 58 -18.10 0.11 -0.66
C PRO A 58 -19.29 -0.84 -0.63
N ALA A 59 -20.34 -0.47 0.12
CA ALA A 59 -21.51 -1.33 0.34
C ALA A 59 -22.12 -1.89 -0.96
N ALA A 60 -22.16 -1.10 -2.03
CA ALA A 60 -22.70 -1.51 -3.33
C ALA A 60 -21.86 -2.58 -4.05
N ALA A 61 -20.56 -2.69 -3.74
CA ALA A 61 -19.63 -3.60 -4.37
C ALA A 61 -19.28 -4.82 -3.48
N GLN A 62 -19.84 -4.92 -2.27
CA GLN A 62 -19.51 -5.99 -1.35
C GLN A 62 -19.87 -7.37 -1.91
N LEU A 63 -18.96 -8.31 -1.69
CA LEU A 63 -19.09 -9.73 -1.96
C LEU A 63 -20.16 -10.35 -1.05
N THR A 64 -21.14 -11.00 -1.67
CA THR A 64 -22.04 -11.94 -0.96
C THR A 64 -21.24 -13.14 -0.40
N PRO A 65 -21.75 -13.87 0.60
CA PRO A 65 -21.09 -15.08 1.11
C PRO A 65 -20.77 -16.11 0.02
N LYS A 66 -21.65 -16.27 -0.98
CA LYS A 66 -21.42 -17.15 -2.14
C LYS A 66 -20.20 -16.71 -2.95
N ARG A 67 -20.04 -15.40 -3.18
CA ARG A 67 -18.91 -14.84 -3.92
C ARG A 67 -17.60 -14.90 -3.12
N GLU A 68 -17.65 -14.72 -1.80
CA GLU A 68 -16.48 -14.99 -0.95
C GLU A 68 -16.07 -16.46 -1.00
N GLN A 69 -17.06 -17.37 -1.04
CA GLN A 69 -16.78 -18.81 -1.18
C GLN A 69 -16.04 -19.13 -2.48
N GLU A 70 -16.40 -18.51 -3.62
CA GLU A 70 -15.67 -18.66 -4.89
C GLU A 70 -14.17 -18.37 -4.74
N LEU A 71 -13.79 -17.33 -4.00
CA LEU A 71 -12.38 -17.01 -3.71
C LEU A 71 -11.73 -18.11 -2.87
N THR A 72 -12.40 -18.55 -1.79
CA THR A 72 -11.84 -19.58 -0.90
C THR A 72 -11.68 -20.94 -1.59
N THR A 73 -12.62 -21.36 -2.43
CA THR A 73 -12.53 -22.59 -3.22
C THR A 73 -11.34 -22.57 -4.19
N ARG A 74 -10.95 -21.39 -4.65
CA ARG A 74 -9.74 -21.18 -5.46
C ARG A 74 -8.46 -21.07 -4.65
N GLY A 75 -8.52 -21.27 -3.33
CA GLY A 75 -7.35 -21.30 -2.44
C GLY A 75 -6.95 -19.94 -1.86
N PHE A 76 -7.77 -18.90 -2.03
CA PHE A 76 -7.55 -17.61 -1.36
C PHE A 76 -7.87 -17.72 0.14
N THR A 77 -6.95 -17.30 0.99
CA THR A 77 -7.08 -17.41 2.44
C THR A 77 -6.74 -16.10 3.14
N SER A 78 -7.35 -15.86 4.30
CA SER A 78 -6.97 -14.75 5.16
C SER A 78 -5.63 -15.06 5.84
N ARG A 79 -4.70 -14.10 5.86
CA ARG A 79 -3.43 -14.21 6.59
C ARG A 79 -3.36 -13.17 7.69
N ARG A 80 -2.72 -13.52 8.82
CA ARG A 80 -2.47 -12.58 9.92
C ARG A 80 -1.70 -11.36 9.37
N LYS A 81 -2.24 -10.16 9.60
CA LYS A 81 -1.76 -8.84 9.11
C LYS A 81 -2.10 -8.47 7.65
N ARG A 82 -2.63 -9.38 6.84
CA ARG A 82 -3.15 -9.04 5.50
C ARG A 82 -4.66 -8.83 5.61
N ARG A 83 -5.14 -7.76 4.97
CA ARG A 83 -6.58 -7.42 4.94
C ARG A 83 -7.29 -7.93 3.68
N ASN A 84 -6.52 -8.23 2.64
CA ASN A 84 -6.96 -8.97 1.47
C ASN A 84 -6.86 -10.47 1.70
N LEU A 85 -7.56 -11.27 0.88
CA LEU A 85 -7.29 -12.70 0.81
C LEU A 85 -6.06 -12.93 -0.06
N VAL A 86 -5.23 -13.89 0.32
CA VAL A 86 -3.95 -14.15 -0.34
C VAL A 86 -3.91 -15.59 -0.85
N ARG A 87 -3.33 -15.78 -2.03
CA ARG A 87 -3.00 -17.07 -2.62
C ARG A 87 -1.63 -16.97 -3.30
N ARG A 88 -0.76 -17.95 -3.07
CA ARG A 88 0.50 -18.06 -3.80
C ARG A 88 0.31 -19.01 -4.97
N VAL A 89 0.67 -18.60 -6.18
CA VAL A 89 0.53 -19.39 -7.40
C VAL A 89 1.92 -19.65 -8.02
N PRO A 90 2.27 -20.91 -8.33
CA PRO A 90 3.49 -21.21 -9.08
C PRO A 90 3.45 -20.57 -10.48
N CYS A 91 4.59 -20.10 -10.96
CA CYS A 91 4.74 -19.47 -12.28
C CYS A 91 6.01 -19.87 -13.05
N ALA A 92 6.64 -20.98 -12.67
CA ALA A 92 7.85 -21.48 -13.33
C ALA A 92 7.60 -22.00 -14.75
N ASP A 93 6.40 -22.51 -15.03
CA ASP A 93 6.06 -23.14 -16.31
C ASP A 93 5.59 -22.12 -17.35
N ALA A 94 5.90 -22.36 -18.63
CA ALA A 94 5.54 -21.46 -19.73
C ALA A 94 4.03 -21.20 -19.86
N ASP A 95 3.20 -22.18 -19.45
CA ASP A 95 1.75 -22.11 -19.49
C ASP A 95 1.13 -21.50 -18.20
N ALA A 96 1.94 -21.27 -17.17
CA ALA A 96 1.44 -20.81 -15.88
C ALA A 96 0.88 -19.37 -15.94
N LEU A 97 1.58 -18.43 -16.59
CA LEU A 97 1.11 -17.04 -16.69
C LEU A 97 -0.20 -16.91 -17.50
N PRO A 98 -0.35 -17.57 -18.66
CA PRO A 98 -1.65 -17.68 -19.33
C PRO A 98 -2.77 -18.22 -18.44
N ALA A 99 -2.52 -19.30 -17.68
CA ALA A 99 -3.51 -19.89 -16.79
C ALA A 99 -3.90 -18.94 -15.63
N ILE A 100 -2.92 -18.23 -15.04
CA ILE A 100 -3.16 -17.21 -14.03
C ILE A 100 -4.02 -16.08 -14.61
N ALA A 101 -3.75 -15.65 -15.84
CA ALA A 101 -4.54 -14.61 -16.50
C ALA A 101 -6.00 -15.04 -16.73
N ASP A 102 -6.21 -16.25 -17.25
CA ASP A 102 -7.55 -16.82 -17.47
C ASP A 102 -8.35 -16.91 -16.17
N GLU A 103 -7.73 -17.44 -15.11
CA GLU A 103 -8.34 -17.53 -13.80
C GLU A 103 -8.66 -16.15 -13.22
N THR A 104 -7.79 -15.16 -13.42
CA THR A 104 -8.02 -13.79 -12.93
C THR A 104 -9.26 -13.17 -13.57
N LEU A 105 -9.40 -13.30 -14.90
CA LEU A 105 -10.57 -12.80 -15.62
C LEU A 105 -11.85 -13.54 -15.19
N GLU A 106 -11.78 -14.86 -15.00
CA GLU A 106 -12.92 -15.65 -14.52
C GLU A 106 -13.33 -15.23 -13.09
N LEU A 107 -12.37 -14.93 -12.23
CA LEU A 107 -12.59 -14.50 -10.86
C LEU A 107 -13.17 -13.09 -10.80
N LEU A 108 -12.70 -12.15 -11.64
CA LEU A 108 -13.31 -10.84 -11.82
C LEU A 108 -14.78 -10.96 -12.24
N ALA A 109 -15.10 -11.83 -13.19
CA ALA A 109 -16.47 -12.04 -13.63
C ALA A 109 -17.35 -12.71 -12.56
N ARG A 110 -16.90 -13.82 -11.97
CA ARG A 110 -17.74 -14.64 -11.08
C ARG A 110 -17.83 -14.10 -9.66
N ALA A 111 -16.70 -13.71 -9.07
CA ALA A 111 -16.68 -13.23 -7.70
C ALA A 111 -17.11 -11.77 -7.62
N TYR A 112 -16.68 -10.93 -8.57
CA TYR A 112 -16.92 -9.49 -8.49
C TYR A 112 -18.01 -8.97 -9.45
N GLY A 113 -18.45 -9.77 -10.41
CA GLY A 113 -19.47 -9.34 -11.37
C GLY A 113 -18.97 -8.32 -12.39
N VAL A 114 -17.67 -8.34 -12.71
CA VAL A 114 -17.07 -7.50 -13.75
C VAL A 114 -17.43 -8.07 -15.13
N ASP A 115 -17.99 -7.24 -16.00
CA ASP A 115 -18.44 -7.68 -17.32
C ASP A 115 -17.28 -8.12 -18.23
N ALA A 116 -17.60 -9.00 -19.18
CA ALA A 116 -16.63 -9.57 -20.10
C ALA A 116 -16.09 -8.55 -21.13
N ASP A 117 -16.70 -7.38 -21.26
CA ASP A 117 -16.24 -6.26 -22.10
C ASP A 117 -15.76 -5.06 -21.27
N ALA A 118 -15.81 -5.16 -19.94
CA ALA A 118 -15.37 -4.11 -19.05
C ALA A 118 -13.89 -3.76 -19.29
N GLN A 119 -13.61 -2.46 -19.37
CA GLN A 119 -12.25 -1.94 -19.43
C GLN A 119 -11.57 -2.16 -18.08
N LEU A 120 -10.44 -2.88 -18.11
CA LEU A 120 -9.58 -3.09 -16.95
C LEU A 120 -8.45 -2.06 -16.97
N ARG A 121 -8.07 -1.60 -15.78
CA ARG A 121 -6.88 -0.80 -15.55
C ARG A 121 -5.76 -1.70 -15.04
N PHE A 122 -4.55 -1.49 -15.58
CA PHE A 122 -3.33 -2.21 -15.21
C PHE A 122 -2.31 -1.19 -14.69
N ASP A 123 -1.96 -1.28 -13.41
CA ASP A 123 -0.92 -0.46 -12.81
C ASP A 123 0.29 -1.36 -12.48
N LEU A 124 1.31 -1.31 -13.34
CA LEU A 124 2.56 -2.06 -13.18
C LEU A 124 3.63 -1.19 -12.53
N LEU A 125 4.20 -1.70 -11.44
CA LEU A 125 5.33 -1.11 -10.75
C LEU A 125 6.47 -2.14 -10.72
N LEU A 126 7.57 -1.83 -11.41
CA LEU A 126 8.78 -2.64 -11.43
C LEU A 126 9.83 -1.98 -10.53
N GLY A 127 10.46 -2.77 -9.66
CA GLY A 127 11.46 -2.22 -8.74
C GLY A 127 11.97 -3.24 -7.73
N ASP A 128 12.97 -2.81 -6.97
CA ASP A 128 13.50 -3.56 -5.84
C ASP A 128 12.55 -3.49 -4.63
N ALA A 129 12.73 -4.40 -3.67
CA ALA A 129 12.09 -4.29 -2.37
C ALA A 129 12.46 -2.94 -1.74
N GLU A 130 11.47 -2.07 -1.54
CA GLU A 130 11.75 -0.71 -1.08
C GLU A 130 12.38 -0.68 0.32
N PRO A 131 13.34 0.24 0.56
CA PRO A 131 14.27 0.17 1.68
C PRO A 131 13.69 0.58 3.04
N THR A 132 12.50 1.17 3.11
CA THR A 132 12.00 1.87 4.31
C THR A 132 11.43 0.93 5.38
N ALA A 133 12.12 -0.15 5.73
CA ALA A 133 11.75 -0.97 6.89
C ALA A 133 12.22 -0.28 8.19
N ASN A 134 11.41 0.64 8.72
CA ASN A 134 11.70 1.43 9.94
C ASN A 134 11.60 0.62 11.24
N VAL A 135 12.38 -0.47 11.37
CA VAL A 135 12.29 -1.45 12.45
C VAL A 135 12.46 -0.83 13.84
N GLU A 136 13.45 0.04 14.02
CA GLU A 136 13.70 0.67 15.33
C GLU A 136 12.60 1.66 15.73
N LEU A 137 12.10 2.46 14.77
CA LEU A 137 10.96 3.34 15.00
C LEU A 137 9.71 2.52 15.37
N LEU A 138 9.41 1.45 14.64
CA LEU A 138 8.28 0.56 14.94
C LEU A 138 8.40 -0.07 16.34
N ARG A 139 9.61 -0.46 16.76
CA ARG A 139 9.86 -0.93 18.13
C ARG A 139 9.59 0.17 19.16
N ALA A 140 10.05 1.40 18.91
CA ALA A 140 9.81 2.54 19.78
C ALA A 140 8.30 2.87 19.88
N MET A 141 7.57 2.86 18.77
CA MET A 141 6.13 3.09 18.73
C MET A 141 5.36 2.02 19.52
N LYS A 142 5.69 0.73 19.33
CA LYS A 142 5.12 -0.36 20.14
C LYS A 142 5.38 -0.18 21.63
N LYS A 143 6.61 0.21 22.00
CA LYS A 143 6.98 0.46 23.40
C LYS A 143 6.17 1.63 23.98
N LEU A 144 6.05 2.73 23.24
CA LEU A 144 5.25 3.88 23.64
C LEU A 144 3.77 3.52 23.83
N ALA A 145 3.18 2.77 22.91
CA ALA A 145 1.79 2.34 23.01
C ALA A 145 1.49 1.56 24.32
N ARG A 146 2.48 0.77 24.78
CA ARG A 146 2.40 -0.02 26.02
C ARG A 146 2.67 0.80 27.28
N LEU A 147 3.76 1.58 27.30
CA LEU A 147 4.24 2.24 28.53
C LEU A 147 3.67 3.64 28.73
N ARG A 148 3.38 4.35 27.63
CA ARG A 148 2.84 5.72 27.61
C ARG A 148 3.66 6.73 28.44
N ASP A 149 4.94 6.46 28.62
CA ASP A 149 5.86 7.30 29.38
C ASP A 149 6.63 8.30 28.49
N MET A 150 7.18 9.34 29.13
CA MET A 150 7.94 10.38 28.44
C MET A 150 9.22 9.85 27.77
N PRO A 151 10.03 8.97 28.41
CA PRO A 151 11.20 8.40 27.75
C PRO A 151 10.90 7.63 26.46
N SER A 152 9.83 6.84 26.42
CA SER A 152 9.40 6.11 25.22
C SER A 152 8.88 7.07 24.15
N ARG A 153 8.20 8.15 24.54
CA ARG A 153 7.78 9.21 23.61
C ARG A 153 8.98 9.90 22.97
N GLN A 154 10.01 10.25 23.74
CA GLN A 154 11.25 10.79 23.21
C GLN A 154 11.97 9.82 22.27
N ALA A 155 11.91 8.51 22.54
CA ALA A 155 12.47 7.50 21.66
C ALA A 155 11.76 7.48 20.30
N VAL A 156 10.42 7.61 20.28
CA VAL A 156 9.65 7.75 19.03
C VAL A 156 10.05 9.01 18.28
N TYR A 157 10.14 10.17 18.94
CA TYR A 157 10.56 11.41 18.27
C TYR A 157 11.96 11.34 17.67
N ARG A 158 12.92 10.73 18.38
CA ARG A 158 14.26 10.50 17.83
C ARG A 158 14.26 9.54 16.65
N GLY A 159 13.47 8.47 16.73
CA GLY A 159 13.28 7.52 15.63
C GLY A 159 12.71 8.22 14.40
N LEU A 160 11.63 8.98 14.58
CA LEU A 160 10.99 9.74 13.51
C LEU A 160 11.96 10.68 12.79
N LEU A 161 12.82 11.40 13.51
CA LEU A 161 13.81 12.30 12.91
C LEU A 161 14.91 11.57 12.12
N ALA A 162 15.21 10.32 12.48
CA ALA A 162 16.25 9.50 11.86
C ALA A 162 15.72 8.58 10.75
N SER A 163 14.40 8.45 10.62
CA SER A 163 13.73 7.58 9.66
C SER A 163 13.48 8.27 8.33
N GLU A 164 13.34 7.46 7.28
CA GLU A 164 12.71 7.84 6.02
C GLU A 164 11.27 7.34 6.03
N LEU A 165 10.32 8.19 5.64
CA LEU A 165 8.89 7.89 5.65
C LEU A 165 8.32 8.00 4.23
N LEU A 166 7.25 7.27 3.96
CA LEU A 166 6.50 7.38 2.70
C LEU A 166 5.43 8.44 2.88
N LEU A 167 5.65 9.65 2.35
CA LEU A 167 4.65 10.72 2.36
C LEU A 167 3.76 10.60 1.13
N VAL A 168 2.45 10.52 1.36
CA VAL A 168 1.45 10.43 0.30
C VAL A 168 1.38 11.75 -0.47
N LEU A 169 1.37 11.66 -1.80
CA LEU A 169 1.25 12.79 -2.71
C LEU A 169 -0.15 12.84 -3.31
N ASP A 170 -0.60 14.03 -3.67
CA ASP A 170 -1.85 14.21 -4.41
C ASP A 170 -1.69 13.61 -5.83
N PRO A 171 -2.58 12.73 -6.30
CA PRO A 171 -2.43 12.11 -7.61
C PRO A 171 -2.49 13.10 -8.77
N ASP A 172 -3.09 14.28 -8.55
CA ASP A 172 -3.20 15.33 -9.55
C ASP A 172 -2.05 16.37 -9.42
N SER A 173 -1.08 16.13 -8.53
CA SER A 173 0.11 16.97 -8.37
C SER A 173 1.40 16.16 -8.24
N ASP A 174 2.42 16.57 -8.99
CA ASP A 174 3.72 15.88 -8.98
C ASP A 174 4.45 15.90 -7.62
N ASP A 175 4.15 16.83 -6.71
CA ASP A 175 4.91 16.95 -5.46
C ASP A 175 4.14 17.48 -4.23
N ALA A 176 2.85 17.80 -4.38
CA ALA A 176 2.04 18.27 -3.26
C ALA A 176 1.65 17.10 -2.34
N PRO A 177 1.81 17.20 -1.01
CA PRO A 177 1.27 16.21 -0.10
C PRO A 177 -0.26 16.11 -0.20
N HIS A 178 -0.80 14.89 -0.16
CA HIS A 178 -2.24 14.67 -0.19
C HIS A 178 -2.89 15.02 1.16
N VAL A 179 -3.98 15.80 1.10
CA VAL A 179 -4.81 16.14 2.27
C VAL A 179 -5.77 14.98 2.55
N VAL A 180 -5.48 14.18 3.58
CA VAL A 180 -6.34 13.02 3.94
C VAL A 180 -7.56 13.41 4.77
N GLU A 181 -7.48 14.52 5.49
CA GLU A 181 -8.55 15.07 6.31
C GLU A 181 -8.30 16.58 6.54
N ARG A 182 -9.30 17.29 7.07
CA ARG A 182 -9.14 18.66 7.59
C ARG A 182 -9.59 18.74 9.04
N LEU A 183 -8.73 19.28 9.90
CA LEU A 183 -9.05 19.58 11.29
C LEU A 183 -9.06 21.09 11.49
N GLN A 184 -10.21 21.64 11.85
CA GLN A 184 -10.42 23.10 12.00
C GLN A 184 -9.99 23.90 10.76
N GLY A 185 -10.23 23.34 9.57
CA GLY A 185 -9.89 23.95 8.27
C GLY A 185 -8.43 23.76 7.83
N LEU A 186 -7.53 23.35 8.73
CA LEU A 186 -6.14 23.07 8.42
C LEU A 186 -5.97 21.65 7.86
N PRO A 187 -5.00 21.43 6.96
CA PRO A 187 -4.80 20.12 6.34
C PRO A 187 -4.24 19.10 7.34
N VAL A 188 -4.62 17.85 7.15
CA VAL A 188 -4.01 16.67 7.80
C VAL A 188 -3.37 15.83 6.71
N TYR A 189 -2.12 15.41 6.93
CA TYR A 189 -1.39 14.54 6.02
C TYR A 189 -1.19 13.15 6.60
N ALA A 190 -0.87 12.19 5.75
CA ALA A 190 -0.49 10.84 6.13
C ALA A 190 0.93 10.51 5.67
N ALA A 191 1.72 9.90 6.56
CA ALA A 191 3.00 9.30 6.24
C ALA A 191 3.06 7.87 6.78
N PHE A 192 3.84 7.03 6.11
CA PHE A 192 3.95 5.62 6.44
C PHE A 192 5.38 5.22 6.77
N THR A 193 5.51 4.34 7.75
CA THR A 193 6.79 3.80 8.18
C THR A 193 7.31 2.71 7.27
N ASP A 194 6.44 2.14 6.45
CA ASP A 194 6.76 1.06 5.53
C ASP A 194 5.59 0.92 4.55
N TRP A 195 5.85 0.17 3.49
CA TRP A 195 4.91 0.00 2.40
C TRP A 195 3.72 -0.92 2.77
N ASP A 196 3.91 -1.86 3.70
CA ASP A 196 2.80 -2.67 4.22
C ASP A 196 1.76 -1.76 4.90
N ALA A 197 2.20 -0.79 5.69
CA ALA A 197 1.33 0.20 6.30
C ALA A 197 0.61 1.09 5.26
N LEU A 198 1.32 1.55 4.22
CA LEU A 198 0.71 2.31 3.11
C LEU A 198 -0.41 1.51 2.43
N ARG A 199 -0.19 0.22 2.17
CA ARG A 199 -1.21 -0.65 1.56
C ARG A 199 -2.36 -1.00 2.46
N LEU A 200 -2.17 -1.03 3.77
CA LEU A 200 -3.29 -1.16 4.70
C LEU A 200 -4.22 0.05 4.64
N TRP A 201 -3.70 1.21 4.20
CA TRP A 201 -4.46 2.44 4.02
C TRP A 201 -5.08 2.55 2.62
N GLU A 202 -4.26 2.44 1.56
CA GLU A 202 -4.68 2.44 0.15
C GLU A 202 -4.03 1.26 -0.61
N PRO A 203 -4.74 0.13 -0.75
CA PRO A 203 -4.21 -1.08 -1.37
C PRO A 203 -3.87 -0.96 -2.85
N ARG A 204 -4.54 -0.06 -3.59
CA ARG A 204 -4.36 0.10 -5.05
C ARG A 204 -3.07 0.82 -5.43
N GLY A 205 -2.30 1.26 -4.44
CA GLY A 205 -1.14 2.11 -4.67
C GLY A 205 -1.59 3.56 -4.81
N TRP A 206 -0.96 4.42 -4.02
CA TRP A 206 -1.12 5.85 -4.10
C TRP A 206 0.26 6.45 -4.37
N PRO A 207 0.38 7.54 -5.15
CA PRO A 207 1.65 8.23 -5.30
C PRO A 207 2.25 8.61 -3.94
N TYR A 208 3.53 8.39 -3.77
CA TYR A 208 4.26 8.78 -2.58
C TYR A 208 5.66 9.23 -2.93
N ARG A 209 6.29 9.94 -2.00
CA ARG A 209 7.74 10.14 -1.98
C ARG A 209 8.33 9.58 -0.70
N VAL A 210 9.53 9.04 -0.82
CA VAL A 210 10.39 8.78 0.34
C VAL A 210 10.93 10.14 0.82
N ILE A 211 10.70 10.48 2.09
CA ILE A 211 11.16 11.74 2.68
C ILE A 211 11.78 11.47 4.04
N ALA A 212 12.97 12.01 4.28
CA ALA A 212 13.62 11.88 5.57
C ALA A 212 12.85 12.70 6.62
N GLY A 213 12.72 12.19 7.85
CA GLY A 213 11.98 12.86 8.92
C GLY A 213 12.50 14.27 9.19
N HIS A 214 13.81 14.47 9.12
CA HIS A 214 14.43 15.79 9.30
C HIS A 214 14.08 16.81 8.18
N GLN A 215 13.55 16.35 7.04
CA GLN A 215 12.97 17.21 5.98
C GLN A 215 11.45 17.32 6.13
N LEU A 216 10.77 16.22 6.48
CA LEU A 216 9.32 16.14 6.60
C LEU A 216 8.75 17.08 7.67
N PHE A 217 9.36 17.11 8.87
CA PHE A 217 8.78 17.91 9.96
C PHE A 217 8.89 19.42 9.73
N PRO A 218 10.02 19.97 9.23
CA PRO A 218 10.05 21.35 8.75
C PRO A 218 9.00 21.65 7.69
N LEU A 219 8.85 20.79 6.67
CA LEU A 219 7.82 20.94 5.63
C LEU A 219 6.40 21.03 6.23
N ALA A 220 6.07 20.13 7.16
CA ALA A 220 4.77 20.09 7.83
C ALA A 220 4.50 21.36 8.66
N ASP A 221 5.51 21.86 9.37
CA ASP A 221 5.43 23.10 10.15
C ASP A 221 5.26 24.33 9.26
N ASP A 222 6.05 24.42 8.18
CA ASP A 222 6.01 25.54 7.21
C ASP A 222 4.65 25.61 6.51
N GLN A 223 4.04 24.45 6.21
CA GLN A 223 2.70 24.35 5.61
C GLN A 223 1.56 24.49 6.64
N ARG A 224 1.87 24.64 7.93
CA ARG A 224 0.90 24.81 9.02
C ARG A 224 -0.18 23.72 9.04
N ILE A 225 0.25 22.46 8.90
CA ILE A 225 -0.70 21.34 8.97
C ILE A 225 -1.22 21.16 10.41
N ALA A 226 -2.47 20.73 10.55
CA ALA A 226 -3.06 20.46 11.86
C ALA A 226 -2.40 19.25 12.52
N SER A 227 -2.20 18.19 11.75
CA SER A 227 -1.57 16.96 12.22
C SER A 227 -0.97 16.13 11.09
N LEU A 228 -0.04 15.25 11.47
CA LEU A 228 0.50 14.21 10.63
C LEU A 228 0.10 12.85 11.20
N MET A 229 -0.67 12.09 10.44
CA MET A 229 -1.00 10.70 10.78
C MET A 229 0.16 9.79 10.36
N ILE A 230 0.64 8.97 11.30
CA ILE A 230 1.65 7.94 11.05
C ILE A 230 0.94 6.59 11.00
N ASN A 231 1.05 5.89 9.86
CA ASN A 231 0.38 4.62 9.60
C ASN A 231 -1.13 4.65 9.94
N PRO A 232 -1.91 5.59 9.37
CA PRO A 232 -3.35 5.58 9.57
C PRO A 232 -3.94 4.21 9.24
N ARG A 233 -4.89 3.74 10.06
CA ARG A 233 -5.49 2.40 10.00
C ARG A 233 -4.53 1.24 10.28
N GLY A 234 -3.25 1.45 10.59
CA GLY A 234 -2.31 0.38 10.98
C GLY A 234 -2.48 -0.07 12.44
N ASP A 235 -1.98 -1.27 12.77
CA ASP A 235 -1.96 -1.77 14.15
C ASP A 235 -0.98 -0.97 15.04
N ILE A 236 0.03 -0.36 14.41
CA ILE A 236 1.06 0.47 15.04
C ILE A 236 1.08 1.79 14.28
N GLY A 237 0.46 2.80 14.85
CA GLY A 237 0.36 4.13 14.28
C GLY A 237 0.29 5.18 15.37
N GLY A 238 0.06 6.42 14.95
CA GLY A 238 -0.12 7.55 15.85
C GLY A 238 -0.46 8.80 15.08
N GLU A 239 -0.73 9.87 15.81
CA GLU A 239 -0.97 11.19 15.25
C GLU A 239 -0.05 12.18 15.96
N LEU A 240 0.65 13.00 15.19
CA LEU A 240 1.46 14.10 15.69
C LEU A 240 0.68 15.38 15.50
N LEU A 241 0.31 16.02 16.60
CA LEU A 241 -0.41 17.30 16.55
C LEU A 241 0.56 18.46 16.25
N MET A 242 0.01 19.59 15.80
CA MET A 242 0.76 20.80 15.44
C MET A 242 1.87 21.19 16.46
N ASN A 243 1.63 21.07 17.77
CA ASN A 243 2.64 21.37 18.79
C ASN A 243 3.83 20.40 18.77
N GLU A 244 3.58 19.11 18.53
CA GLU A 244 4.62 18.10 18.39
C GLU A 244 5.39 18.29 17.09
N LEU A 245 4.68 18.60 15.99
CA LEU A 245 5.29 18.91 14.69
C LEU A 245 6.26 20.10 14.80
N ARG A 246 5.84 21.18 15.47
CA ARG A 246 6.71 22.34 15.77
C ARG A 246 7.96 21.95 16.56
N GLY A 247 7.80 21.10 17.58
CA GLY A 247 8.92 20.61 18.39
C GLY A 247 9.91 19.79 17.58
N LEU A 248 9.41 18.90 16.72
CA LEU A 248 10.22 18.09 15.80
C LEU A 248 10.91 18.94 14.73
N ALA A 249 10.20 19.92 14.15
CA ALA A 249 10.76 20.85 13.17
C ALA A 249 11.91 21.68 13.76
N ALA A 250 11.73 22.23 14.97
CA ALA A 250 12.80 22.95 15.67
C ALA A 250 14.01 22.04 15.98
N ALA A 251 13.78 20.79 16.36
CA ALA A 251 14.85 19.82 16.58
C ALA A 251 15.57 19.42 15.29
N ALA A 252 14.85 19.30 14.17
CA ALA A 252 15.41 19.01 12.86
C ALA A 252 16.30 20.15 12.34
N ARG A 253 15.82 21.39 12.44
CA ARG A 253 16.57 22.60 12.02
C ARG A 253 17.91 22.72 12.76
N ARG A 254 17.91 22.51 14.09
CA ARG A 254 19.13 22.53 14.92
C ARG A 254 20.18 21.45 14.61
N ARG A 255 19.83 20.38 13.87
CA ARG A 255 20.79 19.33 13.49
C ARG A 255 21.54 19.64 12.19
N ARG A 256 21.08 20.64 11.44
CA ARG A 256 21.69 21.08 10.18
C ARG A 256 22.73 22.18 10.39
N ASP A 257 22.61 22.92 11.49
CA ASP A 257 23.59 23.91 11.97
C ASP A 257 24.69 23.23 12.78
#